data_AF-A0A7V3BPN8-F1
#
_entry.id   AF-A0A7V3BPN8-F1
#
_cell.length_a   1.000
_cell.length_b   1.000
_cell.length_c   1.000
_cell.angle_alpha   90.00
_cell.angle_beta   90.00
_cell.angle_gamma   90.00
#
_symmetry.space_group_name_H-M   'P 1'
#
loop_
_entity.id
_entity.type
_entity.pdbx_description
1 polymer ?
#
loop_
_entity_poly.entity_id
_entity_poly.type
_entity_poly.pdbx_seq_one_letter_code
_entity_poly.pdbx_strand_id
1 'polypeptide(L)'
;MGSPPKLIEQVGGDAVGATGEGISRACGYPHIGLLTMTEVVMHLCWIVEATTLPVIGDCDTGSGNALNVMQAVREFERVGVAAFHLEDQVTPKRCGHYEGKEVVEKMQEAGRGERVYEESRYGQSRHSGRLGLP
;
A
#
# COMPACT_ATOMS: atom_id res chain seq x y z
N MET A 1 22.89 12.02 -8.33
CA MET A 1 22.63 10.98 -7.30
C MET A 1 21.29 10.35 -7.63
N GLY A 2 21.18 9.01 -7.66
CA GLY A 2 19.91 8.33 -7.95
C GLY A 2 18.91 8.48 -6.81
N SER A 3 17.61 8.34 -7.10
CA SER A 3 16.57 8.26 -6.08
C SER A 3 16.75 7.01 -5.19
N PRO A 4 16.23 6.98 -3.94
CA PRO A 4 16.40 5.83 -3.05
C PRO A 4 16.00 4.47 -3.67
N PRO A 5 14.87 4.32 -4.41
CA PRO A 5 14.53 3.07 -5.09
C PRO A 5 15.60 2.64 -6.11
N LYS A 6 16.18 3.60 -6.85
CA LYS A 6 17.23 3.31 -7.83
C LYS A 6 18.53 2.85 -7.17
N LEU A 7 18.84 3.36 -5.99
CA LEU A 7 20.00 2.89 -5.22
C LEU A 7 19.81 1.45 -4.76
N ILE A 8 18.61 1.07 -4.29
CA ILE A 8 18.29 -0.31 -3.91
C ILE A 8 18.49 -1.26 -5.10
N GLU A 9 18.01 -0.88 -6.28
CA GLU A 9 18.23 -1.63 -7.53
C GLU A 9 19.72 -1.77 -7.86
N GLN A 10 20.49 -0.68 -7.75
CA GLN A 10 21.92 -0.68 -8.08
C GLN A 10 22.77 -1.53 -7.12
N VAL A 11 22.36 -1.67 -5.86
CA VAL A 11 23.05 -2.55 -4.90
C VAL A 11 22.55 -4.00 -4.98
N GLY A 12 21.67 -4.33 -5.94
CA GLY A 12 21.19 -5.68 -6.21
C GLY A 12 20.06 -6.15 -5.29
N GLY A 13 19.23 -5.24 -4.78
CA GLY A 13 18.04 -5.61 -4.02
C GLY A 13 16.97 -6.29 -4.89
N ASP A 14 16.12 -7.12 -4.27
CA ASP A 14 15.06 -7.87 -4.97
C ASP A 14 13.73 -7.12 -5.03
N ALA A 15 13.50 -6.17 -4.12
CA ALA A 15 12.25 -5.43 -3.99
C ALA A 15 12.49 -4.08 -3.28
N VAL A 16 11.54 -3.16 -3.45
CA VAL A 16 11.52 -1.87 -2.74
C VAL A 16 10.35 -1.82 -1.76
N GLY A 17 10.64 -1.65 -0.47
CA GLY A 17 9.63 -1.39 0.55
C GLY A 17 9.28 0.09 0.64
N ALA A 18 8.09 0.47 0.19
CA ALA A 18 7.54 1.81 0.32
C ALA A 18 6.78 1.97 1.64
N THR A 19 7.54 2.19 2.71
CA THR A 19 6.99 2.28 4.08
C THR A 19 6.17 3.55 4.32
N GLY A 20 5.10 3.46 5.10
CA GLY A 20 4.30 4.62 5.47
C GLY A 20 5.07 5.62 6.34
N GLU A 21 6.01 5.14 7.17
CA GLU A 21 6.91 6.02 7.94
C GLU A 21 7.82 6.82 7.01
N GLY A 22 8.46 6.16 6.04
CA GLY A 22 9.32 6.82 5.06
C GLY A 22 8.57 7.89 4.25
N ILE A 23 7.36 7.58 3.79
CA ILE A 23 6.51 8.52 3.05
C ILE A 23 6.09 9.69 3.95
N SER A 24 5.58 9.42 5.15
CA SER A 24 5.14 10.46 6.09
C SER A 24 6.26 11.44 6.43
N ARG A 25 7.47 10.91 6.70
CA ARG A 25 8.64 11.73 7.05
C ARG A 25 9.16 12.52 5.87
N ALA A 26 9.09 11.98 4.65
CA ALA A 26 9.41 12.72 3.43
C ALA A 26 8.48 13.93 3.24
N CYS A 27 7.22 13.84 3.69
CA CYS A 27 6.26 14.95 3.70
C CYS A 27 6.40 15.90 4.91
N GLY A 28 7.32 15.61 5.85
CA GLY A 28 7.48 16.41 7.08
C GLY A 28 6.46 16.11 8.18
N TYR A 29 5.74 14.99 8.10
CA TYR A 29 4.72 14.59 9.06
C TYR A 29 5.13 13.37 9.90
N PRO A 30 4.63 13.24 11.14
CA PRO A 30 4.73 12.00 11.90
C PRO A 30 3.83 10.90 11.30
N HIS A 31 4.22 9.64 11.45
CA HIS A 31 3.46 8.47 10.95
C HIS A 31 2.32 8.10 11.91
N ILE A 32 1.28 8.91 11.93
CA ILE A 32 0.10 8.76 12.80
C ILE A 32 -1.21 8.77 12.01
N GLY A 33 -1.15 8.38 10.73
CA GLY A 33 -2.31 8.36 9.84
C GLY A 33 -2.79 9.75 9.39
N LEU A 34 -1.88 10.74 9.32
CA LEU A 34 -2.21 12.09 8.83
C LEU A 34 -2.33 12.17 7.31
N LEU A 35 -1.48 11.44 6.58
CA LEU A 35 -1.54 11.44 5.13
C LEU A 35 -2.82 10.76 4.65
N THR A 36 -3.44 11.36 3.65
CA THR A 36 -4.57 10.80 2.93
C THR A 36 -4.12 9.69 1.97
N MET A 37 -5.04 8.80 1.60
CA MET A 37 -4.78 7.77 0.58
C MET A 37 -4.24 8.38 -0.73
N THR A 38 -4.76 9.53 -1.15
CA THR A 38 -4.32 10.21 -2.38
C THR A 38 -2.85 10.65 -2.29
N GLU A 39 -2.42 11.19 -1.15
CA GLU A 39 -1.03 11.59 -0.94
C GLU A 39 -0.12 10.36 -0.95
N VAL A 40 -0.51 9.29 -0.26
CA VAL A 40 0.25 8.02 -0.27
C VAL A 40 0.37 7.44 -1.68
N VAL A 41 -0.75 7.38 -2.43
CA VAL A 41 -0.78 6.86 -3.81
C VAL A 41 0.08 7.69 -4.77
N MET A 42 0.13 9.02 -4.61
CA MET A 42 1.05 9.86 -5.40
C MET A 42 2.52 9.48 -5.15
N HIS A 43 2.90 9.30 -3.89
CA HIS A 43 4.26 8.88 -3.55
C HIS A 43 4.59 7.48 -4.06
N LEU A 44 3.65 6.54 -3.98
CA LEU A 44 3.80 5.19 -4.54
C LEU A 44 4.02 5.24 -6.04
N CYS A 45 3.28 6.08 -6.77
CA CYS A 45 3.48 6.29 -8.22
C CYS A 45 4.92 6.69 -8.54
N TRP A 46 5.47 7.68 -7.83
CA TRP A 46 6.86 8.12 -8.04
C TRP A 46 7.89 7.05 -7.67
N ILE A 47 7.63 6.25 -6.64
CA ILE A 47 8.53 5.17 -6.22
C ILE A 47 8.53 4.05 -7.26
N VAL A 48 7.35 3.64 -7.75
CA VAL A 48 7.21 2.62 -8.79
C VAL A 48 7.87 3.07 -10.09
N GLU A 49 7.67 4.31 -10.52
CA GLU A 49 8.30 4.83 -11.74
C GLU A 49 9.84 4.92 -11.65
N ALA A 50 10.39 4.99 -10.44
CA ALA A 50 11.82 5.17 -10.21
C ALA A 50 12.65 3.86 -10.29
N THR A 51 12.01 2.69 -10.33
CA THR A 51 12.71 1.39 -10.31
C THR A 51 11.99 0.34 -11.17
N THR A 52 12.73 -0.67 -11.60
CA THR A 52 12.16 -1.87 -12.24
C THR A 52 11.85 -2.99 -11.26
N LEU A 53 12.26 -2.84 -9.99
CA LEU A 53 11.99 -3.80 -8.93
C LEU A 53 10.53 -3.77 -8.50
N PRO A 54 9.96 -4.90 -8.04
CA PRO A 54 8.64 -4.92 -7.43
C PRO A 54 8.62 -4.02 -6.19
N VAL A 55 7.61 -3.15 -6.11
CA VAL A 55 7.37 -2.27 -4.97
C VAL A 55 6.32 -2.89 -4.05
N ILE A 56 6.64 -2.96 -2.75
CA ILE A 56 5.73 -3.38 -1.69
C ILE A 56 5.29 -2.14 -0.92
N GLY A 57 4.01 -1.79 -0.98
CA GLY A 57 3.44 -0.61 -0.34
C GLY A 57 2.91 -0.84 1.09
N ASP A 58 2.81 0.24 1.86
CA ASP A 58 2.10 0.29 3.14
C ASP A 58 0.71 0.91 2.93
N CYS A 59 -0.35 0.14 3.19
CA CYS A 59 -1.73 0.61 3.07
C CYS A 59 -2.29 1.11 4.40
N ASP A 60 -1.48 1.20 5.46
CA ASP A 60 -1.95 1.49 6.82
C ASP A 60 -3.14 0.57 7.16
N THR A 61 -4.30 1.11 7.52
CA THR A 61 -5.55 0.38 7.78
C THR A 61 -6.54 0.47 6.62
N GLY A 62 -6.09 0.88 5.43
CA GLY A 62 -6.91 1.06 4.23
C GLY A 62 -7.74 2.34 4.23
N SER A 63 -7.30 3.35 4.99
CA SER A 63 -7.88 4.70 5.03
C SER A 63 -9.38 4.79 5.37
N GLY A 64 -9.91 3.81 6.12
CA GLY A 64 -11.29 3.86 6.62
C GLY A 64 -11.96 2.51 6.79
N ASN A 65 -13.11 2.32 6.13
CA ASN A 65 -13.89 1.10 6.16
C ASN A 65 -13.60 0.20 4.95
N ALA A 66 -14.36 -0.89 4.79
CA ALA A 66 -14.18 -1.84 3.70
C ALA A 66 -14.29 -1.22 2.28
N LEU A 67 -15.08 -0.17 2.08
CA LEU A 67 -15.15 0.53 0.79
C LEU A 67 -13.87 1.32 0.50
N ASN A 68 -13.26 1.92 1.53
CA ASN A 68 -11.97 2.58 1.40
C ASN A 68 -10.86 1.58 1.08
N VAL A 69 -10.88 0.40 1.71
CA VAL A 69 -9.94 -0.70 1.40
C VAL A 69 -10.06 -1.12 -0.07
N MET A 70 -11.29 -1.32 -0.59
CA MET A 70 -11.48 -1.66 -2.01
C MET A 70 -10.95 -0.56 -2.94
N GLN A 71 -11.15 0.71 -2.57
CA GLN A 71 -10.59 1.82 -3.34
C GLN A 71 -9.07 1.81 -3.30
N ALA A 72 -8.46 1.57 -2.13
CA ALA A 72 -7.02 1.49 -1.97
C ALA A 72 -6.43 0.35 -2.81
N VAL A 73 -7.05 -0.85 -2.82
CA VAL A 73 -6.65 -1.98 -3.68
C VAL A 73 -6.55 -1.52 -5.13
N ARG A 74 -7.60 -0.88 -5.66
CA ARG A 74 -7.65 -0.41 -7.05
C ARG A 74 -6.59 0.63 -7.35
N GLU A 75 -6.39 1.60 -6.45
CA GLU A 75 -5.41 2.66 -6.66
C GLU A 75 -3.97 2.15 -6.58
N PHE A 76 -3.67 1.24 -5.64
CA PHE A 76 -2.35 0.62 -5.50
C PHE A 76 -2.03 -0.25 -6.73
N GLU A 77 -2.99 -1.06 -7.20
CA GLU A 77 -2.86 -1.82 -8.45
C GLU A 77 -2.65 -0.88 -9.65
N ARG A 78 -3.43 0.20 -9.74
CA ARG A 78 -3.36 1.17 -10.84
C ARG A 78 -1.99 1.83 -10.96
N VAL A 79 -1.32 2.12 -9.83
CA VAL A 79 0.03 2.72 -9.84
C VAL A 79 1.16 1.69 -9.93
N GLY A 80 0.85 0.40 -10.07
CA GLY A 80 1.83 -0.66 -10.32
C GLY A 80 2.52 -1.20 -9.06
N VAL A 81 1.93 -1.04 -7.87
CA VAL A 81 2.41 -1.70 -6.66
C VAL A 81 2.22 -3.21 -6.80
N ALA A 82 3.28 -3.99 -6.51
CA ALA A 82 3.29 -5.44 -6.68
C ALA A 82 2.56 -6.15 -5.52
N ALA A 83 2.66 -5.60 -4.31
CA ALA A 83 1.98 -6.08 -3.12
C ALA A 83 1.86 -4.95 -2.10
N PHE A 84 0.97 -5.07 -1.13
CA PHE A 84 0.94 -4.15 0.00
C PHE A 84 0.52 -4.87 1.28
N HIS A 85 0.85 -4.29 2.42
CA HIS A 85 0.35 -4.74 3.71
C HIS A 85 -0.81 -3.87 4.17
N LEU A 86 -1.81 -4.52 4.78
CA LEU A 86 -2.95 -3.91 5.46
C LEU A 86 -2.85 -4.29 6.93
N GLU A 87 -2.93 -3.30 7.82
CA GLU A 87 -2.82 -3.46 9.26
C GLU A 87 -4.21 -3.59 9.90
N ASP A 88 -4.28 -4.42 10.94
CA ASP A 88 -5.46 -4.66 11.75
C ASP A 88 -5.67 -3.61 12.87
N GLN A 89 -4.98 -2.46 12.78
CA GLN A 89 -5.18 -1.37 13.74
C GLN A 89 -6.54 -0.67 13.57
N VAL A 90 -7.02 -0.06 14.66
CA VAL A 90 -8.12 0.91 14.62
C VAL A 90 -7.64 2.18 13.89
N THR A 91 -8.50 2.73 13.03
CA THR A 91 -8.22 3.98 12.29
C THR A 91 -8.55 5.21 13.16
N PRO A 92 -7.71 6.26 13.19
CA PRO A 92 -6.41 6.40 12.51
C PRO A 92 -5.32 5.58 13.19
N LYS A 93 -4.45 4.97 12.38
CA LYS A 93 -3.39 4.07 12.88
C LYS A 93 -2.27 4.84 13.58
N ARG A 94 -1.57 4.17 14.49
CA ARG A 94 -0.30 4.66 15.05
C ARG A 94 0.88 3.86 14.54
N CYS A 95 2.02 4.51 14.36
CA CYS A 95 3.28 3.84 14.06
C CYS A 95 3.54 2.68 15.03
N GLY A 96 4.07 1.56 14.53
CA GLY A 96 4.42 0.38 15.34
C GLY A 96 5.34 0.69 16.53
N HIS A 97 6.14 1.75 16.44
CA HIS A 97 7.06 2.20 17.49
C HIS A 97 6.39 3.03 18.60
N TYR A 98 5.12 3.45 18.44
CA TYR A 98 4.41 4.31 19.41
C TYR A 98 3.53 3.49 20.36
N GLU A 99 3.31 3.99 21.58
CA GLU A 99 2.34 3.41 22.52
C GLU A 99 0.88 3.75 22.12
N GLY A 100 -0.08 3.05 22.75
CA GLY A 100 -1.51 3.33 22.56
C GLY A 100 -2.09 2.85 21.22
N LYS A 101 -1.54 1.75 20.67
CA LYS A 101 -2.10 1.07 19.49
C LYS A 101 -3.31 0.24 19.90
N GLU A 102 -4.34 0.26 19.07
CA GLU A 102 -5.55 -0.54 19.24
C GLU A 102 -5.76 -1.39 17.98
N VAL A 103 -6.26 -2.61 18.15
CA VAL A 103 -6.47 -3.59 17.07
C VAL A 103 -7.96 -3.85 16.95
N VAL A 104 -8.47 -3.94 15.72
CA VAL A 104 -9.88 -4.26 15.47
C VAL A 104 -10.19 -5.71 15.85
N GLU A 105 -11.46 -6.01 16.09
CA GLU A 105 -11.85 -7.40 16.33
C GLU A 105 -11.60 -8.26 15.09
N LYS A 106 -11.22 -9.53 15.30
CA LYS A 106 -10.91 -10.49 14.23
C LYS A 106 -11.99 -10.58 13.14
N MET A 107 -13.27 -10.45 13.51
CA MET A 107 -14.38 -10.50 12.57
C MET A 107 -14.39 -9.29 11.63
N GLN A 108 -14.07 -8.10 12.14
CA GLN A 108 -13.96 -6.89 11.33
C GLN A 108 -12.78 -6.99 10.37
N GLU A 109 -11.64 -7.52 10.83
CA GLU A 109 -10.46 -7.69 9.99
C GLU A 109 -10.65 -8.76 8.92
N ALA A 110 -11.29 -9.89 9.25
CA ALA A 110 -11.64 -10.92 8.28
C ALA A 110 -12.51 -10.35 7.15
N GLY A 111 -13.50 -9.51 7.47
CA GLY A 111 -14.32 -8.84 6.47
C GLY A 111 -13.55 -7.87 5.57
N ARG A 112 -12.46 -7.26 6.05
CA ARG A 112 -11.57 -6.44 5.21
C ARG A 112 -10.67 -7.31 4.33
N GLY A 113 -10.10 -8.37 4.89
CA GLY A 113 -9.28 -9.33 4.14
C GLY A 113 -10.06 -10.00 3.01
N GLU A 114 -11.26 -10.51 3.29
CA GLU A 114 -12.17 -11.07 2.28
C GLU A 114 -12.41 -10.10 1.12
N ARG A 115 -12.58 -8.81 1.42
CA ARG A 115 -12.79 -7.78 0.40
C ARG A 115 -11.56 -7.49 -0.44
N VAL A 116 -10.35 -7.52 0.16
CA VAL A 116 -9.09 -7.46 -0.59
C VAL A 116 -8.99 -8.65 -1.56
N TYR A 117 -9.28 -9.87 -1.07
CA TYR A 117 -9.28 -11.07 -1.90
C TYR A 117 -10.32 -11.02 -3.03
N GLU A 118 -11.55 -10.61 -2.75
CA GLU A 118 -12.62 -10.49 -3.76
C GLU A 118 -12.29 -9.44 -4.82
N GLU A 119 -11.84 -8.25 -4.42
CA GLU A 119 -11.50 -7.18 -5.36
C GLU A 119 -10.31 -7.57 -6.24
N SER A 120 -9.27 -8.19 -5.67
CA SER A 120 -8.13 -8.72 -6.43
C SER A 120 -8.58 -9.75 -7.47
N ARG A 121 -9.46 -10.69 -7.09
CA ARG A 121 -10.02 -11.68 -8.01
C ARG A 121 -10.83 -11.03 -9.14
N TYR A 122 -11.64 -10.03 -8.80
CA TYR A 122 -12.45 -9.31 -9.78
C TYR A 122 -11.59 -8.50 -10.75
N GLY A 123 -10.53 -7.83 -10.26
CA GLY A 123 -9.54 -7.11 -11.08
C GLY A 123 -8.82 -8.00 -12.08
N GLN A 124 -8.35 -9.18 -11.65
CA GLN A 124 -7.71 -10.16 -12.53
C GLN A 124 -8.65 -10.68 -13.63
N SER A 125 -9.93 -10.91 -13.31
CA SER A 125 -10.93 -11.37 -14.30
C SER A 125 -11.21 -10.36 -15.42
N ARG A 126 -11.03 -9.05 -15.17
CA ARG A 126 -11.18 -8.00 -16.20
C ARG A 126 -9.93 -7.86 -17.07
N HIS A 127 -8.74 -8.02 -16.49
CA HIS A 127 -7.49 -7.95 -17.24
C HIS A 127 -7.26 -9.18 -18.12
N SER A 128 -7.73 -10.37 -17.71
CA SER A 128 -7.68 -11.58 -18.56
C SER A 128 -8.56 -11.49 -19.81
N GLY A 129 -9.54 -10.58 -19.85
CA GLY A 129 -10.35 -10.30 -21.05
C GLY A 129 -9.71 -9.32 -22.04
N ARG A 130 -8.62 -8.64 -21.66
CA ARG A 130 -7.95 -7.60 -22.47
C ARG A 130 -6.55 -7.99 -22.92
N LEU A 131 -5.89 -8.87 -22.18
CA LEU A 131 -4.61 -9.45 -22.55
C LEU A 131 -4.87 -10.86 -23.08
N GLY A 132 -5.15 -10.94 -24.39
CA GLY A 132 -4.94 -12.18 -25.12
C GLY A 132 -3.44 -12.51 -25.10
N LEU A 133 -3.01 -13.14 -24.02
CA LEU A 133 -1.76 -13.89 -23.95
C LEU A 133 -2.14 -15.38 -24.05
N PRO A 134 -1.31 -16.18 -24.75
CA PRO A 134 -1.71 -17.48 -25.31
C PRO A 134 -2.31 -18.47 -24.32
#